data_AF-A0A2I1I358-F1
#
_entry.id   AF-A0A2I1I358-F1
#
_cell.length_a   1.000
_cell.length_b   1.000
_cell.length_c   1.000
_cell.angle_alpha   90.00
_cell.angle_beta   90.00
_cell.angle_gamma   90.00
#
_symmetry.space_group_name_H-M   'P 1'
#
loop_
_entity.id
_entity.type
_entity.pdbx_description
1 polymer ?
#
loop_
_entity_poly.entity_id
_entity_poly.type
_entity_poly.pdbx_seq_one_letter_code
_entity_poly.pdbx_strand_id
1 'polypeptide(L)'
;MTLFILMLFIAFPLATIALAAWDGITEGFTVLWTVMPIVSFIVPMFIFFNESALSYGAIYSVLAMVANGLGNLFRPKSHSTSSPRES
;
A
#
# COMPACT_ATOMS: atom_id res chain seq x y z
N MET A 1 1.39 0.39 -26.79
CA MET A 1 -0.01 0.35 -26.32
C MET A 1 -0.17 -0.66 -25.18
N THR A 2 -0.01 -1.97 -25.43
CA THR A 2 -0.23 -3.02 -24.40
C THR A 2 0.67 -2.91 -23.17
N LEU A 3 1.97 -2.65 -23.35
CA LEU A 3 2.92 -2.52 -22.23
C LEU A 3 2.57 -1.35 -21.30
N PHE A 4 2.09 -0.24 -21.88
CA PHE A 4 1.70 0.95 -21.13
C PHE A 4 0.45 0.70 -20.28
N ILE A 5 -0.54 -0.02 -20.85
CA ILE A 5 -1.74 -0.45 -20.12
C ILE A 5 -1.37 -1.38 -18.96
N LEU A 6 -0.50 -2.38 -19.21
CA LEU A 6 0.00 -3.29 -18.18
C LEU A 6 0.70 -2.55 -17.03
N MET A 7 1.52 -1.56 -17.37
CA MET A 7 2.23 -0.77 -16.36
C MET A 7 1.24 -0.05 -15.43
N LEU A 8 0.23 0.62 -15.99
CA LEU A 8 -0.77 1.37 -15.24
C LEU A 8 -1.70 0.49 -14.39
N PHE A 9 -2.12 -0.67 -14.91
CA PHE A 9 -3.11 -1.52 -14.24
C PHE A 9 -2.52 -2.62 -13.37
N ILE A 10 -1.24 -2.98 -13.57
CA ILE A 10 -0.59 -4.05 -12.82
C ILE A 10 0.63 -3.52 -12.06
N ALA A 11 1.60 -2.92 -12.75
CA ALA A 11 2.88 -2.58 -12.12
C ALA A 11 2.73 -1.52 -11.01
N PHE A 12 2.00 -0.44 -11.28
CA PHE A 12 1.72 0.60 -10.28
C PHE A 12 1.00 0.05 -9.04
N PRO A 13 -0.15 -0.63 -9.16
CA PRO A 13 -0.83 -1.18 -7.99
C PRO A 13 0.00 -2.24 -7.26
N LEU A 14 0.77 -3.09 -7.97
CA LEU A 14 1.68 -4.03 -7.30
C LEU A 14 2.74 -3.31 -6.46
N ALA A 15 3.31 -2.23 -7.01
CA ALA A 15 4.26 -1.39 -6.29
C ALA A 15 3.63 -0.78 -5.04
N THR A 16 2.37 -0.29 -5.13
CA THR A 16 1.67 0.23 -3.94
C THR A 16 1.46 -0.84 -2.86
N ILE A 17 1.16 -2.09 -3.24
CA ILE A 17 1.03 -3.20 -2.27
C ILE A 17 2.38 -3.53 -1.62
N ALA A 18 3.44 -3.61 -2.42
CA ALA A 18 4.78 -3.91 -1.91
C ALA A 18 5.26 -2.83 -0.94
N LEU A 19 5.05 -1.56 -1.29
CA LEU A 19 5.36 -0.43 -0.42
C LEU A 19 4.48 -0.43 0.83
N ALA A 20 3.19 -0.78 0.72
CA ALA A 20 2.30 -0.89 1.86
C ALA A 20 2.78 -1.95 2.87
N ALA A 21 3.19 -3.12 2.39
CA ALA A 21 3.78 -4.16 3.23
C ALA A 21 5.07 -3.68 3.91
N TRP A 22 5.98 -3.07 3.14
CA TRP A 22 7.24 -2.55 3.65
C TRP A 22 7.01 -1.49 4.74
N ASP A 23 6.14 -0.52 4.46
CA ASP A 23 5.77 0.54 5.38
C ASP A 23 5.13 -0.01 6.66
N GLY A 24 4.32 -1.07 6.52
CA GLY A 24 3.78 -1.81 7.65
C GLY A 24 4.88 -2.35 8.57
N ILE A 25 5.94 -2.90 7.99
CA ILE A 25 7.09 -3.45 8.75
C ILE A 25 7.88 -2.33 9.43
N THR A 26 8.10 -1.19 8.75
CA THR A 26 8.99 -0.12 9.23
C THR A 26 8.29 0.85 10.17
N GLU A 27 7.16 1.40 9.75
CA GLU A 27 6.44 2.48 10.42
C GLU A 27 5.25 1.96 11.22
N GLY A 28 4.67 0.84 10.80
CA GLY A 28 3.51 0.21 11.41
C GLY A 28 2.25 0.35 10.56
N PHE A 29 1.09 0.03 11.14
CA PHE A 29 -0.16 0.12 10.39
C PHE A 29 -0.56 1.57 10.10
N THR A 30 -0.87 1.89 8.85
CA THR A 30 -1.34 3.21 8.43
C THR A 30 -2.51 3.12 7.45
N VAL A 31 -3.46 4.05 7.60
CA VAL A 31 -4.66 4.19 6.75
C VAL A 31 -4.30 4.83 5.41
N LEU A 32 -3.10 5.40 5.26
CA LEU A 32 -2.63 6.03 4.02
C LEU A 32 -2.75 5.08 2.81
N TRP A 33 -2.49 3.79 3.03
CA TRP A 33 -2.53 2.76 1.98
C TRP A 33 -3.93 2.42 1.48
N THR A 34 -4.99 2.92 2.12
CA THR A 34 -6.36 2.86 1.59
C THR A 34 -6.54 3.83 0.41
N VAL A 35 -5.80 4.94 0.37
CA VAL A 35 -6.01 6.02 -0.61
C VAL A 35 -5.01 5.92 -1.77
N MET A 36 -3.78 5.48 -1.50
CA MET A 36 -2.70 5.45 -2.49
C MET A 36 -3.01 4.64 -3.77
N PRO A 37 -3.65 3.45 -3.69
CA PRO A 37 -4.00 2.71 -4.90
C PRO A 37 -5.11 3.40 -5.70
N ILE A 38 -6.08 4.06 -5.04
CA ILE A 38 -7.09 4.86 -5.73
C ILE A 38 -6.44 6.00 -6.50
N VAL A 39 -5.52 6.75 -5.88
CA VAL A 39 -4.78 7.84 -6.53
C VAL A 39 -3.99 7.33 -7.74
N SER A 40 -3.40 6.14 -7.64
CA SER A 40 -2.68 5.50 -8.74
C SER A 40 -3.60 5.19 -9.93
N PHE A 41 -4.90 4.94 -9.68
CA PHE A 41 -5.89 4.63 -10.71
C PHE A 41 -6.59 5.86 -11.32
N ILE A 42 -6.42 7.06 -10.73
CA ILE A 42 -6.93 8.31 -11.33
C ILE A 42 -6.28 8.56 -12.69
N VAL A 43 -4.98 8.31 -12.82
CA VAL A 43 -4.24 8.50 -14.08
C VAL A 43 -4.79 7.61 -15.21
N PRO A 44 -4.91 6.28 -15.06
CA PRO A 44 -5.52 5.45 -16.08
C PRO A 44 -7.01 5.77 -16.33
N MET A 45 -7.77 6.22 -15.32
CA MET A 45 -9.15 6.67 -15.54
C MET A 45 -9.23 7.82 -16.57
N PHE A 46 -8.37 8.83 -16.46
CA PHE A 46 -8.32 9.94 -17.43
C PHE A 46 -7.73 9.55 -18.78
N ILE A 47 -6.69 8.71 -18.80
CA ILE A 47 -6.04 8.29 -20.06
C ILE A 47 -6.97 7.41 -20.89
N PHE A 48 -7.71 6.50 -20.27
CA PHE A 48 -8.56 5.53 -20.96
C PHE A 48 -10.05 5.90 -20.96
N PHE A 49 -10.43 7.07 -20.39
CA PHE A 49 -11.83 7.49 -20.22
C PHE A 49 -12.72 6.36 -19.69
N ASN A 50 -12.21 5.64 -18.69
CA ASN A 50 -12.83 4.42 -18.19
C ASN A 50 -13.15 4.53 -16.70
N GLU A 51 -14.42 4.76 -16.40
CA GLU A 51 -14.95 4.79 -15.03
C GLU A 51 -14.71 3.46 -14.28
N SER A 52 -14.71 2.32 -14.98
CA SER A 52 -14.44 1.02 -14.37
C SER A 52 -13.00 0.88 -13.88
N ALA A 53 -12.06 1.72 -14.34
CA ALA A 53 -10.68 1.71 -13.86
C ALA A 53 -10.62 1.97 -12.34
N LEU A 54 -11.47 2.87 -11.83
CA LEU A 54 -11.48 3.23 -10.41
C LEU A 54 -11.90 2.04 -9.51
N SER A 55 -12.75 1.15 -10.03
CA SER A 55 -13.21 -0.04 -9.28
C SER A 55 -12.06 -1.00 -8.97
N TYR A 56 -11.06 -1.11 -9.86
CA TYR A 56 -9.84 -1.86 -9.58
C TYR A 56 -9.02 -1.19 -8.49
N GLY A 57 -8.93 0.14 -8.48
CA GLY A 57 -8.30 0.90 -7.40
C GLY A 57 -8.88 0.57 -6.04
N ALA A 58 -10.20 0.37 -5.92
CA ALA A 58 -10.83 -0.06 -4.66
C ALA A 58 -10.36 -1.45 -4.22
N ILE A 59 -10.28 -2.42 -5.15
CA ILE A 59 -9.77 -3.77 -4.86
C ILE A 59 -8.30 -3.70 -4.40
N TYR A 60 -7.46 -2.97 -5.11
CA TYR A 60 -6.05 -2.80 -4.77
C TYR A 60 -5.85 -2.05 -3.44
N SER A 61 -6.78 -1.18 -3.06
CA SER A 61 -6.77 -0.51 -1.75
C SER A 61 -7.01 -1.47 -0.60
N VAL A 62 -7.96 -2.39 -0.75
CA VAL A 62 -8.17 -3.46 0.23
C VAL A 62 -6.93 -4.33 0.33
N LEU A 63 -6.32 -4.72 -0.80
CA LEU A 63 -5.09 -5.52 -0.80
C LEU A 63 -3.92 -4.80 -0.13
N ALA A 64 -3.72 -3.51 -0.43
CA ALA A 64 -2.64 -2.72 0.18
C ALA A 64 -2.85 -2.57 1.70
N MET A 65 -4.09 -2.40 2.15
CA MET A 65 -4.44 -2.31 3.56
C MET A 65 -4.20 -3.65 4.30
N VAL A 66 -4.54 -4.77 3.67
CA VAL A 66 -4.19 -6.12 4.18
C VAL A 66 -2.67 -6.30 4.23
N ALA A 67 -1.95 -5.90 3.19
CA ALA A 67 -0.50 -6.02 3.11
C ALA A 67 0.21 -5.17 4.18
N ASN A 68 -0.24 -3.94 4.40
CA ASN A 68 0.27 -3.07 5.46
C ASN A 68 -0.04 -3.62 6.86
N GLY A 69 -1.25 -4.14 7.06
CA GLY A 69 -1.60 -4.87 8.28
C GLY A 69 -0.66 -6.04 8.53
N LEU A 70 -0.46 -6.92 7.54
CA LEU A 70 0.48 -8.03 7.60
C LEU A 70 1.91 -7.56 7.89
N GLY A 71 2.38 -6.51 7.21
CA GLY A 71 3.69 -5.93 7.46
C GLY A 71 3.89 -5.50 8.92
N ASN A 72 2.88 -4.85 9.50
CA ASN A 72 2.89 -4.42 10.90
C ASN A 72 2.93 -5.60 11.88
N LEU A 73 2.38 -6.76 11.53
CA LEU A 73 2.51 -7.97 12.36
C LEU A 73 3.97 -8.48 12.43
N PHE A 74 4.76 -8.26 11.37
CA PHE A 74 6.18 -8.62 11.33
C PHE A 74 7.10 -7.52 11.85
N ARG A 75 6.55 -6.39 12.30
CA ARG A 75 7.34 -5.28 12.83
C ARG A 75 8.11 -5.73 14.08
N PRO A 76 9.45 -5.58 14.12
CA PRO A 76 10.21 -5.89 15.33
C PRO A 76 9.77 -4.94 16.45
N LYS A 77 9.30 -5.51 17.57
CA LYS A 77 9.04 -4.73 18.78
C LYS A 77 10.36 -4.11 19.23
N SER A 78 10.44 -2.78 19.23
CA SER A 78 11.52 -2.06 19.90
C SER A 78 11.51 -2.50 21.36
N HIS A 79 12.51 -3.30 21.75
CA HIS A 79 12.68 -3.70 23.14
C HIS A 79 13.09 -2.43 23.90
N SER A 80 12.13 -1.81 24.58
CA SER A 80 12.42 -0.70 25.49
C SER A 80 13.33 -1.23 26.58
N THR A 81 14.63 -1.05 26.43
CA THR A 81 15.63 -1.27 27.47
C THR A 81 15.54 -0.12 28.48
N SER A 82 14.37 0.07 29.08
CA SER A 82 14.25 0.84 30.33
C SER A 82 14.51 -0.15 31.46
N SER A 83 15.78 -0.49 31.65
CA SER A 83 16.24 -1.06 32.92
C SER A 83 15.91 -0.04 34.02
N PRO A 84 15.21 -0.43 35.10
CA PRO A 84 15.11 0.42 36.28
C PRO A 84 16.52 0.61 36.81
N ARG A 85 17.05 1.83 36.73
CA ARG A 85 18.16 2.21 37.61
C ARG A 85 17.56 2.34 39.00
N GLU A 86 17.67 1.26 39.78
CA GLU A 86 17.53 1.33 41.23
C GLU A 86 18.68 2.21 41.77
N SER A 87 18.32 3.32 42.41
CA SER A 87 19.20 4.13 43.26
C SER A 87 18.38 4.78 44.36
#